data_AF-A0A373WNE1-F1
#
_entry.id   AF-A0A373WNE1-F1
#
_cell.length_a   1.000
_cell.length_b   1.000
_cell.length_c   1.000
_cell.angle_alpha   90.00
_cell.angle_beta   90.00
_cell.angle_gamma   90.00
#
_symmetry.space_group_name_H-M   'P 1'
#
loop_
_entity.id
_entity.type
_entity.pdbx_description
1 polymer ?
#
loop_
_entity_poly.entity_id
_entity_poly.type
_entity_poly.pdbx_seq_one_letter_code
_entity_poly.pdbx_strand_id
1 'polypeptide(L)'
;MNIPFVVETVLHDGLLKYKFKNSKIRSITTKPGKSKGAIFAYRSKKSMIGGRGVVLTSEEAIHENQDTFTHWTPNVYRYGTYADENRSYTKGHSENNLRQINTFFIDFDIHTAKETISASDILTTAIDLGFMPTLIIKSDKGYQAYFVLETPVYVTSKSEFKSVKAAKIISQNIREYFGKSLPVDLTCNHFGIARIPRTDNVEFFDPNYRYSFKEWQDWSFKQTDNKGFTRSSLTVLSGTEGKKQVDEPWFNLLLHETKFSGEKGLIGRNNVMFTLSLAYFSSGYSIETCEYNMFEFNNRLDQPLEEKEVIKLVRSAYSENYQGANREYITILCKAWVSSDLTSKDLFVRQGWFKFKKKRSERQRVHLSEWKEDLMAYISEKSDVYKPYLVTTKKEIREALGIPERTLDKLLKVLKANQEIFFKIKPGRNGGIQLASVKSLLLSIIKVKKEEKESYIKALSEFFDLEHTFIQETLNKLAERPKTDTQLDLFSYDTG
;
A
#
# COMPACT_ATOMS: atom_id res chain seq x y z
N MET A 1 30.73 -24.87 -13.46
CA MET A 1 29.95 -24.38 -12.30
C MET A 1 29.40 -25.57 -11.51
N ASN A 2 29.45 -25.56 -10.18
CA ASN A 2 28.95 -26.66 -9.35
C ASN A 2 27.44 -26.50 -9.09
N ILE A 3 26.61 -27.01 -10.00
CA ILE A 3 25.14 -26.89 -9.88
C ILE A 3 24.58 -27.54 -8.60
N PRO A 4 25.06 -28.72 -8.15
CA PRO A 4 24.72 -29.25 -6.83
C PRO A 4 24.82 -28.22 -5.70
N PHE A 5 25.90 -27.45 -5.68
CA PHE A 5 26.11 -26.39 -4.69
C PHE A 5 25.17 -25.19 -4.88
N VAL A 6 24.82 -24.83 -6.12
CA VAL A 6 23.82 -23.79 -6.42
C VAL A 6 22.44 -24.21 -5.89
N VAL A 7 22.03 -25.45 -6.17
CA VAL A 7 20.74 -26.01 -5.71
C VAL A 7 20.69 -26.07 -4.19
N GLU A 8 21.77 -26.55 -3.54
CA GLU A 8 21.88 -26.56 -2.08
C GLU A 8 21.80 -25.15 -1.48
N THR A 9 22.44 -24.16 -2.12
CA THR A 9 22.39 -22.76 -1.69
C THR A 9 20.95 -22.23 -1.70
N VAL A 10 20.18 -22.51 -2.77
CA VAL A 10 18.78 -22.07 -2.88
C VAL A 10 17.85 -22.84 -1.93
N LEU A 11 18.06 -24.15 -1.74
CA LEU A 11 17.17 -24.98 -0.93
C LEU A 11 17.45 -24.92 0.58
N HIS A 12 18.64 -24.45 0.97
CA HIS A 12 19.15 -24.56 2.34
C HIS A 12 18.99 -26.00 2.87
N ASP A 13 18.46 -26.16 4.08
CA ASP A 13 18.16 -27.47 4.68
C ASP A 13 16.69 -27.88 4.48
N GLY A 14 16.02 -27.37 3.45
CA GLY A 14 14.57 -27.53 3.26
C GLY A 14 14.11 -28.93 2.82
N LEU A 15 14.98 -29.71 2.18
CA LEU A 15 14.72 -31.08 1.71
C LEU A 15 15.68 -32.08 2.36
N LEU A 16 15.35 -33.38 2.28
CA LEU A 16 16.26 -34.43 2.72
C LEU A 16 17.49 -34.45 1.80
N LYS A 17 18.69 -34.74 2.32
CA LYS A 17 19.85 -34.92 1.45
C LYS A 17 19.70 -36.15 0.55
N TYR A 18 19.22 -37.25 1.13
CA TYR A 18 19.06 -38.53 0.46
C TYR A 18 17.59 -38.94 0.32
N LYS A 19 17.29 -39.73 -0.70
CA LYS A 19 15.96 -40.30 -0.91
C LYS A 19 15.59 -41.26 0.21
N PHE A 20 14.31 -41.23 0.60
CA PHE A 20 13.79 -42.19 1.56
C PHE A 20 13.72 -43.63 0.99
N LYS A 21 13.43 -43.79 -0.30
CA LYS A 21 13.42 -45.06 -1.02
C LYS A 21 14.38 -45.02 -2.20
N ASN A 22 15.04 -46.14 -2.49
CA ASN A 22 15.95 -46.30 -3.64
C ASN A 22 17.07 -45.24 -3.71
N SER A 23 17.61 -44.83 -2.55
CA SER A 23 18.80 -43.99 -2.52
C SER A 23 20.01 -44.79 -3.01
N LYS A 24 20.80 -44.17 -3.89
CA LYS A 24 22.07 -44.70 -4.42
C LYS A 24 23.24 -44.42 -3.47
N ILE A 25 23.05 -43.49 -2.52
CA ILE A 25 24.08 -43.05 -1.57
C ILE A 25 23.55 -43.27 -0.16
N ARG A 26 23.75 -44.47 0.40
CA ARG A 26 23.41 -44.75 1.81
C ARG A 26 24.55 -44.31 2.72
N SER A 27 24.37 -43.22 3.47
CA SER A 27 25.24 -42.90 4.59
C SER A 27 24.94 -43.79 5.79
N ILE A 28 25.98 -44.39 6.39
CA ILE A 28 25.93 -45.34 7.52
C ILE A 28 25.46 -44.65 8.83
N THR A 29 25.52 -43.32 8.90
CA THR A 29 25.31 -42.53 10.13
C THR A 29 24.01 -41.70 10.16
N THR A 30 23.29 -41.57 9.04
CA THR A 30 22.02 -40.81 9.01
C THR A 30 20.85 -41.64 9.52
N LYS A 31 20.43 -41.40 10.77
CA LYS A 31 19.07 -41.75 11.22
C LYS A 31 18.07 -41.04 10.30
N PRO A 32 16.96 -41.70 9.86
CA PRO A 32 15.95 -41.04 9.06
C PRO A 32 15.39 -39.85 9.85
N GLY A 33 15.81 -38.64 9.46
CA GLY A 33 15.40 -37.41 10.11
C GLY A 33 13.89 -37.19 9.99
N LYS A 34 13.35 -36.31 10.84
CA LYS A 34 11.96 -35.82 10.77
C LYS A 34 11.61 -35.41 9.33
N SER A 35 10.35 -35.59 8.94
CA SER A 35 9.90 -35.24 7.59
C SER A 35 10.26 -33.78 7.25
N LYS A 36 10.98 -33.61 6.14
CA LYS A 36 11.26 -32.32 5.54
C LYS A 36 10.16 -31.95 4.54
N GLY A 37 10.33 -30.83 3.84
CA GLY A 37 9.32 -30.37 2.91
C GLY A 37 9.35 -31.09 1.58
N ALA A 38 8.61 -30.54 0.62
CA ALA A 38 8.59 -30.98 -0.76
C ALA A 38 8.70 -29.77 -1.70
N ILE A 39 9.25 -30.01 -2.87
CA ILE A 39 9.22 -29.09 -4.01
C ILE A 39 8.60 -29.77 -5.21
N PHE A 40 8.27 -28.99 -6.22
CA PHE A 40 7.67 -29.46 -7.47
C PHE A 40 8.61 -29.16 -8.62
N ALA A 41 8.81 -30.10 -9.53
CA ALA A 41 9.66 -29.95 -10.70
C ALA A 41 8.95 -30.40 -11.99
N TYR A 42 9.28 -29.74 -13.09
CA TYR A 42 8.64 -29.92 -14.39
C TYR A 42 9.67 -30.01 -15.49
N ARG A 43 9.44 -30.92 -16.45
CA ARG A 43 10.37 -31.19 -17.57
C ARG A 43 10.24 -30.18 -18.72
N SER A 44 9.09 -29.55 -18.90
CA SER A 44 8.89 -28.54 -19.94
C SER A 44 7.87 -27.48 -19.52
N LYS A 45 7.86 -26.33 -20.20
CA LYS A 45 6.83 -25.28 -20.01
C LYS A 45 5.41 -25.81 -20.28
N LYS A 46 5.25 -26.69 -21.30
CA LYS A 46 3.95 -27.34 -21.60
C LYS A 46 3.50 -28.25 -20.46
N SER A 47 4.43 -29.04 -19.90
CA SER A 47 4.14 -29.91 -18.75
C SER A 47 3.79 -29.11 -17.51
N MET A 48 4.49 -27.99 -17.28
CA MET A 48 4.19 -27.05 -16.19
C MET A 48 2.79 -26.47 -16.30
N ILE A 49 2.41 -25.93 -17.46
CA ILE A 49 1.06 -25.36 -17.70
C ILE A 49 -0.03 -26.44 -17.53
N GLY A 50 0.25 -27.66 -17.98
CA GLY A 50 -0.64 -28.81 -17.78
C GLY A 50 -0.63 -29.39 -16.36
N GLY A 51 0.19 -28.87 -15.44
CA GLY A 51 0.35 -29.40 -14.08
C GLY A 51 1.03 -30.78 -14.01
N ARG A 52 1.59 -31.28 -15.11
CA ARG A 52 2.23 -32.59 -15.21
C ARG A 52 3.68 -32.52 -14.75
N GLY A 53 3.99 -33.01 -13.56
CA GLY A 53 5.29 -32.81 -12.92
C GLY A 53 5.66 -33.92 -11.94
N VAL A 54 6.71 -33.66 -11.15
CA VAL A 54 7.21 -34.58 -10.13
C VAL A 54 7.34 -33.85 -8.81
N VAL A 55 6.87 -34.48 -7.73
CA VAL A 55 7.10 -34.05 -6.34
C VAL A 55 8.43 -34.60 -5.87
N LEU A 56 9.32 -33.72 -5.43
CA LEU A 56 10.66 -34.07 -4.94
C LEU A 56 10.77 -33.74 -3.44
N THR A 57 11.26 -34.71 -2.67
CA THR A 57 11.42 -34.59 -1.20
C THR A 57 12.89 -34.69 -0.75
N SER A 58 13.81 -34.84 -1.71
CA SER A 58 15.24 -34.97 -1.45
C SER A 58 16.10 -34.32 -2.53
N GLU A 59 17.25 -33.76 -2.16
CA GLU A 59 18.25 -33.21 -3.07
C GLU A 59 18.81 -34.26 -4.03
N GLU A 60 19.08 -35.48 -3.56
CA GLU A 60 19.51 -36.59 -4.42
C GLU A 60 18.58 -36.80 -5.63
N ALA A 61 17.26 -36.66 -5.44
CA ALA A 61 16.28 -36.82 -6.53
C ALA A 61 16.35 -35.69 -7.56
N ILE A 62 16.71 -34.48 -7.12
CA ILE A 62 16.94 -33.33 -8.00
C ILE A 62 18.21 -33.59 -8.82
N HIS A 63 19.30 -33.98 -8.16
CA HIS A 63 20.61 -34.13 -8.81
C HIS A 63 20.61 -35.26 -9.85
N GLU A 64 19.90 -36.37 -9.58
CA GLU A 64 19.73 -37.45 -10.56
C GLU A 64 18.96 -37.04 -11.83
N ASN A 65 18.15 -35.99 -11.75
CA ASN A 65 17.25 -35.56 -12.83
C ASN A 65 17.54 -34.12 -13.26
N GLN A 66 18.70 -33.57 -12.88
CA GLN A 66 18.99 -32.14 -12.93
C GLN A 66 18.88 -31.59 -14.37
N ASP A 67 19.39 -32.35 -15.34
CA ASP A 67 19.37 -31.94 -16.75
C ASP A 67 18.03 -32.22 -17.44
N THR A 68 17.10 -32.91 -16.78
CA THR A 68 15.78 -33.22 -17.35
C THR A 68 14.72 -32.20 -16.95
N PHE A 69 14.94 -31.45 -15.86
CA PHE A 69 14.00 -30.45 -15.39
C PHE A 69 14.29 -29.09 -16.00
N THR A 70 13.22 -28.33 -16.26
CA THR A 70 13.31 -26.95 -16.78
C THR A 70 12.72 -25.94 -15.82
N HIS A 71 11.77 -26.37 -14.98
CA HIS A 71 11.10 -25.50 -14.01
C HIS A 71 10.98 -26.22 -12.67
N TRP A 72 11.01 -25.45 -11.58
CA TRP A 72 10.90 -25.96 -10.22
C TRP A 72 10.33 -24.91 -9.27
N THR A 73 9.94 -25.32 -8.07
CA THR A 73 9.64 -24.38 -6.98
C THR A 73 10.87 -24.22 -6.09
N PRO A 74 11.51 -23.04 -6.05
CA PRO A 74 12.72 -22.85 -5.24
C PRO A 74 12.39 -22.66 -3.74
N ASN A 75 11.13 -22.34 -3.43
CA ASN A 75 10.60 -22.31 -2.07
C ASN A 75 9.98 -23.68 -1.73
N VAL A 76 10.04 -24.05 -0.45
CA VAL A 76 9.71 -25.40 0.01
C VAL A 76 8.33 -25.43 0.65
N TYR A 77 7.53 -26.43 0.30
CA TYR A 77 6.17 -26.65 0.79
C TYR A 77 6.12 -27.74 1.87
N ARG A 78 5.07 -27.77 2.69
CA ARG A 78 4.97 -28.76 3.79
C ARG A 78 4.75 -30.17 3.28
N TYR A 79 3.98 -30.30 2.19
CA TYR A 79 3.73 -31.55 1.49
C TYR A 79 3.59 -31.32 -0.01
N GLY A 80 3.76 -32.36 -0.81
CA GLY A 80 3.36 -32.39 -2.21
C GLY A 80 2.62 -33.69 -2.49
N THR A 81 1.55 -33.61 -3.28
CA THR A 81 0.72 -34.76 -3.65
C THR A 81 0.40 -34.73 -5.15
N TYR A 82 -0.36 -35.72 -5.61
CA TYR A 82 -0.85 -35.80 -6.98
C TYR A 82 -2.38 -35.78 -7.00
N ALA A 83 -2.95 -35.20 -8.06
CA ALA A 83 -4.39 -35.16 -8.27
C ALA A 83 -4.94 -36.48 -8.84
N ASP A 84 -4.08 -37.30 -9.45
CA ASP A 84 -4.40 -38.56 -10.11
C ASP A 84 -3.69 -39.75 -9.46
N GLU A 85 -4.30 -40.93 -9.55
CA GLU A 85 -3.73 -42.19 -9.05
C GLU A 85 -2.41 -42.55 -9.74
N ASN A 86 -2.29 -42.19 -11.03
CA ASN A 86 -1.08 -42.39 -11.85
C ASN A 86 0.06 -41.44 -11.50
N ARG A 87 -0.14 -40.53 -10.52
CA ARG A 87 0.88 -39.59 -10.02
C ARG A 87 1.53 -38.76 -11.12
N SER A 88 0.75 -38.28 -12.07
CA SER A 88 1.21 -37.45 -13.18
C SER A 88 1.01 -35.96 -12.90
N TYR A 89 -0.06 -35.58 -12.20
CA TYR A 89 -0.47 -34.19 -12.01
C TYR A 89 -0.19 -33.72 -10.59
N THR A 90 0.77 -32.82 -10.43
CA THR A 90 1.20 -32.33 -9.12
C THR A 90 0.17 -31.41 -8.47
N LYS A 91 -0.04 -31.53 -7.17
CA LYS A 91 -0.91 -30.68 -6.35
C LYS A 91 -0.23 -30.31 -5.03
N GLY A 92 -0.45 -29.07 -4.57
CA GLY A 92 0.02 -28.60 -3.25
C GLY A 92 1.03 -27.47 -3.26
N HIS A 93 1.39 -26.88 -4.40
CA HIS A 93 2.27 -25.69 -4.46
C HIS A 93 1.52 -24.38 -4.16
N SER A 94 0.52 -24.41 -3.28
CA SER A 94 -0.25 -23.25 -2.85
C SER A 94 0.44 -22.52 -1.69
N GLU A 95 0.23 -21.20 -1.58
CA GLU A 95 0.90 -20.37 -0.58
C GLU A 95 0.56 -20.77 0.87
N ASN A 96 -0.67 -21.22 1.11
CA ASN A 96 -1.08 -21.75 2.41
C ASN A 96 -0.31 -23.03 2.82
N ASN A 97 0.33 -23.70 1.85
CA ASN A 97 1.16 -24.88 2.07
C ASN A 97 2.67 -24.56 2.08
N LEU A 98 3.07 -23.29 1.94
CA LEU A 98 4.48 -22.92 2.10
C LEU A 98 4.97 -23.31 3.50
N ARG A 99 6.11 -24.00 3.54
CA ARG A 99 6.81 -24.38 4.77
C ARG A 99 7.89 -23.36 5.10
N GLN A 100 8.66 -22.98 4.09
CA GLN A 100 9.73 -22.00 4.22
C GLN A 100 9.91 -21.23 2.91
N ILE A 101 10.18 -19.94 3.04
CA ILE A 101 10.57 -19.05 1.96
C ILE A 101 12.09 -18.97 2.00
N ASN A 102 12.72 -19.41 0.93
CA ASN A 102 14.17 -19.43 0.78
C ASN A 102 14.67 -18.30 -0.11
N THR A 103 13.89 -17.95 -1.13
CA THR A 103 14.33 -16.98 -2.14
C THR A 103 13.16 -16.15 -2.64
N PHE A 104 13.45 -14.90 -2.97
CA PHE A 104 12.65 -14.12 -3.89
C PHE A 104 13.19 -14.35 -5.30
N PHE A 105 12.33 -14.31 -6.31
CA PHE A 105 12.76 -14.32 -7.71
C PHE A 105 11.97 -13.30 -8.53
N ILE A 106 12.65 -12.76 -9.54
CA ILE A 106 12.12 -11.81 -10.51
C ILE A 106 12.24 -12.43 -11.89
N ASP A 107 11.16 -12.37 -12.66
CA ASP A 107 11.13 -12.77 -14.07
C ASP A 107 11.28 -11.52 -14.93
N PHE A 108 12.30 -11.50 -15.77
CA PHE A 108 12.55 -10.45 -16.76
C PHE A 108 12.23 -11.03 -18.13
N ASP A 109 11.16 -10.56 -18.75
CA ASP A 109 10.73 -11.01 -20.07
C ASP A 109 11.13 -9.99 -21.13
N ILE A 110 11.70 -10.48 -22.23
CA ILE A 110 12.04 -9.71 -23.42
C ILE A 110 10.90 -9.90 -24.43
N HIS A 111 10.13 -8.84 -24.65
CA HIS A 111 8.97 -8.85 -25.53
C HIS A 111 9.32 -8.37 -26.94
N THR A 112 10.23 -7.40 -27.06
CA THR A 112 10.58 -6.76 -28.34
C THR A 112 12.07 -6.94 -28.67
N ALA A 113 12.44 -7.09 -29.95
CA ALA A 113 13.85 -7.17 -30.38
C ALA A 113 14.69 -5.92 -30.03
N LYS A 114 14.04 -4.81 -29.64
CA LYS A 114 14.69 -3.59 -29.12
C LYS A 114 14.98 -3.64 -27.62
N GLU A 115 14.33 -4.52 -26.88
CA GLU A 115 14.57 -4.75 -25.45
C GLU A 115 15.77 -5.67 -25.29
N THR A 116 16.98 -5.11 -25.37
CA THR A 116 18.20 -5.85 -25.06
C THR A 116 18.51 -5.70 -23.58
N ILE A 117 18.10 -6.69 -22.78
CA ILE A 117 18.57 -6.83 -21.40
C ILE A 117 19.68 -7.87 -21.36
N SER A 118 20.71 -7.58 -20.58
CA SER A 118 21.81 -8.49 -20.26
C SER A 118 21.84 -8.77 -18.76
N ALA A 119 22.56 -9.83 -18.36
CA ALA A 119 22.83 -10.07 -16.95
C ALA A 119 23.54 -8.88 -16.28
N SER A 120 24.37 -8.14 -17.02
CA SER A 120 25.06 -6.94 -16.53
C SER A 120 24.11 -5.80 -16.19
N ASP A 121 23.03 -5.62 -16.95
CA ASP A 121 22.02 -4.59 -16.67
C ASP A 121 21.31 -4.90 -15.35
N ILE A 122 20.94 -6.18 -15.13
CA ILE A 122 20.34 -6.65 -13.87
C ILE A 122 21.29 -6.39 -12.69
N LEU A 123 22.58 -6.70 -12.86
CA LEU A 123 23.60 -6.47 -11.82
C LEU A 123 23.79 -4.97 -11.55
N THR A 124 23.76 -4.12 -12.58
CA THR A 124 23.92 -2.67 -12.43
C THR A 124 22.74 -2.07 -11.66
N THR A 125 21.50 -2.43 -12.00
CA THR A 125 20.31 -2.02 -11.24
C THR A 125 20.34 -2.56 -9.81
N ALA A 126 20.90 -3.75 -9.59
CA ALA A 126 21.04 -4.36 -8.27
C ALA A 126 22.08 -3.64 -7.38
N ILE A 127 23.13 -3.04 -7.97
CA ILE A 127 24.09 -2.20 -7.25
C ILE A 127 23.37 -0.98 -6.67
N ASP A 128 22.55 -0.30 -7.47
CA ASP A 128 21.77 0.87 -7.02
C ASP A 128 20.71 0.50 -5.97
N LEU A 129 20.17 -0.72 -6.05
CA LEU A 129 19.26 -1.27 -5.06
C LEU A 129 19.95 -1.49 -3.71
N GLY A 130 21.27 -1.77 -3.72
CA GLY A 130 22.07 -2.16 -2.56
C GLY A 130 21.99 -3.65 -2.22
N PHE A 131 21.28 -4.45 -3.04
CA PHE A 131 21.12 -5.89 -2.86
C PHE A 131 21.41 -6.61 -4.17
N MET A 132 22.50 -7.38 -4.20
CA MET A 132 22.90 -8.15 -5.37
C MET A 132 22.11 -9.46 -5.48
N PRO A 133 21.74 -9.92 -6.69
CA PRO A 133 21.16 -11.25 -6.86
C PRO A 133 22.19 -12.33 -6.52
N THR A 134 21.76 -13.42 -5.89
CA THR A 134 22.61 -14.60 -5.63
C THR A 134 22.85 -15.40 -6.90
N LEU A 135 21.87 -15.41 -7.81
CA LEU A 135 21.85 -16.25 -9.00
C LEU A 135 21.08 -15.55 -10.13
N ILE A 136 21.64 -15.52 -11.34
CA ILE A 136 20.94 -15.09 -12.55
C ILE A 136 20.92 -16.26 -13.53
N ILE A 137 19.72 -16.63 -13.95
CA ILE A 137 19.46 -17.69 -14.92
C ILE A 137 18.97 -17.06 -16.22
N LYS A 138 19.53 -17.48 -17.35
CA LYS A 138 19.03 -17.17 -18.69
C LYS A 138 17.84 -18.06 -19.03
N SER A 139 16.77 -17.43 -19.51
CA SER A 139 15.57 -18.10 -20.02
C SER A 139 15.52 -17.97 -21.55
N ASP A 140 14.61 -18.70 -22.19
CA ASP A 140 14.45 -18.66 -23.66
C ASP A 140 14.13 -17.25 -24.20
N LYS A 141 13.55 -16.38 -23.36
CA LYS A 141 13.09 -15.04 -23.73
C LYS A 141 13.44 -13.98 -22.67
N GLY A 142 14.54 -14.16 -21.93
CA GLY A 142 14.93 -13.20 -20.92
C GLY A 142 15.74 -13.82 -19.81
N TYR A 143 15.52 -13.39 -18.57
CA TYR A 143 16.33 -13.79 -17.42
C TYR A 143 15.48 -13.94 -16.17
N GLN A 144 15.96 -14.74 -15.22
CA GLN A 144 15.42 -14.82 -13.88
C GLN A 144 16.51 -14.52 -12.86
N ALA A 145 16.29 -13.52 -12.01
CA ALA A 145 17.18 -13.22 -10.91
C ALA A 145 16.62 -13.78 -9.61
N TYR A 146 17.48 -14.43 -8.84
CA TYR A 146 17.20 -15.05 -7.56
C TYR A 146 17.91 -14.27 -6.46
N PHE A 147 17.15 -13.87 -5.46
CA PHE A 147 17.64 -13.25 -4.23
C PHE A 147 17.41 -14.25 -3.09
N VAL A 148 18.40 -15.11 -2.89
CA VAL A 148 18.37 -16.16 -1.86
C VAL A 148 18.60 -15.49 -0.51
N LEU A 149 17.77 -15.84 0.47
CA LEU A 149 17.89 -15.33 1.83
C LEU A 149 19.12 -15.96 2.50
N GLU A 150 19.74 -15.24 3.43
CA GLU A 150 20.81 -15.81 4.26
C GLU A 150 20.29 -16.98 5.10
N THR A 151 19.11 -16.79 5.71
CA THR A 151 18.39 -17.81 6.47
C THR A 151 16.96 -17.94 5.96
N PRO A 152 16.43 -19.16 5.79
CA PRO A 152 15.07 -19.37 5.31
C PRO A 152 14.03 -18.88 6.33
N VAL A 153 12.94 -18.30 5.84
CA VAL A 153 11.83 -17.82 6.67
C VAL A 153 10.77 -18.89 6.77
N TYR A 154 10.60 -19.46 7.96
CA TYR A 154 9.60 -20.49 8.20
C TYR A 154 8.18 -19.90 8.30
N VAL A 155 7.23 -20.59 7.69
CA VAL A 155 5.82 -20.18 7.64
C VAL A 155 5.01 -21.03 8.60
N THR A 156 4.31 -20.39 9.54
CA THR A 156 3.44 -21.03 10.52
C THR A 156 2.01 -20.52 10.43
N SER A 157 1.05 -21.44 10.50
CA SER A 157 -0.37 -21.10 10.59
C SER A 157 -0.72 -20.41 11.91
N LYS A 158 0.05 -20.67 12.99
CA LYS A 158 -0.14 -20.04 14.30
C LYS A 158 0.01 -18.51 14.26
N SER A 159 0.75 -17.98 13.28
CA SER A 159 0.94 -16.54 13.09
C SER A 159 0.09 -16.01 11.95
N GLU A 160 -0.99 -16.71 11.55
CA GLU A 160 -1.88 -16.32 10.44
C GLU A 160 -1.12 -15.97 9.14
N PHE A 161 -0.03 -16.71 8.86
CA PHE A 161 0.80 -16.49 7.66
C PHE A 161 1.37 -15.06 7.54
N LYS A 162 1.56 -14.33 8.65
CA LYS A 162 2.18 -12.99 8.67
C LYS A 162 3.51 -12.92 7.90
N SER A 163 4.35 -13.95 7.99
CA SER A 163 5.61 -14.02 7.23
C SER A 163 5.39 -14.04 5.73
N VAL A 164 4.37 -14.74 5.23
CA VAL A 164 4.00 -14.75 3.81
C VAL A 164 3.54 -13.36 3.36
N LYS A 165 2.69 -12.69 4.17
CA LYS A 165 2.21 -11.34 3.85
C LYS A 165 3.37 -10.34 3.76
N ALA A 166 4.28 -10.34 4.74
CA ALA A 166 5.46 -9.48 4.71
C ALA A 166 6.37 -9.78 3.52
N ALA A 167 6.62 -11.07 3.25
CA ALA A 167 7.46 -11.51 2.14
C ALA A 167 6.86 -11.13 0.77
N LYS A 168 5.52 -11.12 0.61
CA LYS A 168 4.86 -10.64 -0.61
C LYS A 168 5.10 -9.15 -0.84
N ILE A 169 4.97 -8.32 0.20
CA ILE A 169 5.22 -6.88 0.11
C ILE A 169 6.68 -6.62 -0.31
N ILE A 170 7.63 -7.35 0.29
CA ILE A 170 9.04 -7.28 -0.10
C ILE A 170 9.20 -7.68 -1.58
N SER A 171 8.68 -8.84 -1.98
CA SER A 171 8.75 -9.32 -3.37
C SER A 171 8.15 -8.31 -4.37
N GLN A 172 7.02 -7.70 -4.03
CA GLN A 172 6.36 -6.70 -4.84
C GLN A 172 7.21 -5.43 -4.96
N ASN A 173 7.73 -4.91 -3.84
CA ASN A 173 8.59 -3.72 -3.86
C ASN A 173 9.88 -3.95 -4.65
N ILE A 174 10.48 -5.16 -4.57
CA ILE A 174 11.64 -5.54 -5.38
C ILE A 174 11.26 -5.48 -6.87
N ARG A 175 10.18 -6.14 -7.28
CA ARG A 175 9.73 -6.16 -8.68
C ARG A 175 9.41 -4.78 -9.23
N GLU A 176 8.75 -3.94 -8.43
CA GLU A 176 8.46 -2.55 -8.82
C GLU A 176 9.73 -1.70 -8.91
N TYR A 177 10.73 -1.94 -8.07
CA TYR A 177 12.02 -1.24 -8.17
C TYR A 177 12.70 -1.56 -9.50
N PHE A 178 12.87 -2.85 -9.81
CA PHE A 178 13.47 -3.28 -11.08
C PHE A 178 12.61 -2.88 -12.28
N GLY A 179 11.28 -2.93 -12.15
CA GLY A 179 10.31 -2.54 -13.18
C GLY A 179 10.36 -1.06 -13.60
N LYS A 180 11.09 -0.20 -12.88
CA LYS A 180 11.32 1.19 -13.30
C LYS A 180 12.26 1.32 -14.49
N SER A 181 13.19 0.37 -14.64
CA SER A 181 14.26 0.44 -15.64
C SER A 181 14.35 -0.80 -16.53
N LEU A 182 13.85 -1.94 -16.06
CA LEU A 182 13.93 -3.22 -16.74
C LEU A 182 12.53 -3.85 -16.96
N PRO A 183 12.34 -4.66 -18.01
CA PRO A 183 11.06 -5.28 -18.32
C PRO A 183 10.77 -6.45 -17.38
N VAL A 184 10.14 -6.16 -16.24
CA VAL A 184 9.78 -7.15 -15.21
C VAL A 184 8.33 -7.60 -15.37
N ASP A 185 8.08 -8.92 -15.33
CA ASP A 185 6.72 -9.46 -15.22
C ASP A 185 6.17 -9.28 -13.78
N LEU A 186 5.36 -8.24 -13.60
CA LEU A 186 4.70 -7.94 -12.32
C LEU A 186 3.56 -8.92 -11.98
N THR A 187 3.09 -9.74 -12.92
CA THR A 187 1.97 -10.67 -12.72
C THR A 187 2.37 -12.07 -12.31
N CYS A 188 3.66 -12.41 -12.42
CA CYS A 188 4.17 -13.69 -12.00
C CYS A 188 3.88 -13.96 -10.50
N ASN A 189 3.70 -15.22 -10.11
CA ASN A 189 3.47 -15.56 -8.71
C ASN A 189 4.73 -15.25 -7.85
N HIS A 190 4.56 -14.67 -6.65
CA HIS A 190 5.69 -14.30 -5.77
C HIS A 190 6.54 -15.49 -5.30
N PHE A 191 5.94 -16.66 -5.08
CA PHE A 191 6.59 -17.85 -4.54
C PHE A 191 6.35 -19.08 -5.42
N GLY A 192 5.99 -18.85 -6.69
CA GLY A 192 5.56 -19.90 -7.60
C GLY A 192 6.70 -20.69 -8.22
N ILE A 193 6.45 -21.13 -9.45
CA ILE A 193 7.36 -21.96 -10.22
C ILE A 193 8.33 -21.04 -10.99
N ALA A 194 9.62 -21.34 -10.91
CA ALA A 194 10.70 -20.61 -11.55
C ALA A 194 11.60 -21.57 -12.37
N ARG A 195 12.58 -21.06 -13.11
CA ARG A 195 13.53 -21.85 -13.90
C ARG A 195 14.57 -22.53 -13.01
N ILE A 196 14.81 -23.82 -13.22
CA ILE A 196 15.81 -24.55 -12.43
C ILE A 196 17.24 -24.21 -12.91
N PRO A 197 18.22 -24.02 -12.01
CA PRO A 197 19.60 -23.83 -12.40
C PRO A 197 20.17 -25.08 -13.06
N ARG A 198 20.88 -24.89 -14.16
CA ARG A 198 21.56 -25.92 -14.94
C ARG A 198 22.87 -25.39 -15.48
N THR A 199 23.72 -26.29 -15.94
CA THR A 199 25.05 -25.96 -16.44
C THR A 199 25.03 -25.04 -17.67
N ASP A 200 23.94 -25.09 -18.46
CA ASP A 200 23.76 -24.32 -19.70
C ASP A 200 23.13 -22.94 -19.51
N ASN A 201 22.47 -22.68 -18.38
CA ASN A 201 21.61 -21.50 -18.23
C ASN A 201 22.01 -20.55 -17.10
N VAL A 202 22.96 -20.90 -16.24
CA VAL A 202 23.42 -19.99 -15.19
C VAL A 202 24.43 -19.00 -15.74
N GLU A 203 24.09 -17.73 -15.72
CA GLU A 203 24.93 -16.62 -16.18
C GLU A 203 25.74 -15.99 -15.03
N PHE A 204 25.18 -16.01 -13.83
CA PHE A 204 25.82 -15.45 -12.64
C PHE A 204 25.46 -16.25 -11.39
N PHE A 205 26.43 -16.50 -10.53
CA PHE A 205 26.20 -17.10 -9.22
C PHE A 205 27.28 -16.66 -8.23
N ASP A 206 26.85 -16.12 -7.09
CA ASP A 206 27.73 -15.82 -5.95
C ASP A 206 26.99 -16.13 -4.65
N PRO A 207 27.42 -17.15 -3.87
CA PRO A 207 26.78 -17.53 -2.62
C PRO A 207 26.96 -16.51 -1.50
N ASN A 208 27.79 -15.48 -1.66
CA ASN A 208 27.97 -14.43 -0.65
C ASN A 208 26.89 -13.36 -0.75
N TYR A 209 26.22 -13.22 -1.91
CA TYR A 209 25.10 -12.30 -2.07
C TYR A 209 23.81 -12.91 -1.53
N ARG A 210 23.78 -13.10 -0.22
CA ARG A 210 22.61 -13.53 0.54
C ARG A 210 22.43 -12.56 1.71
N TYR A 211 21.20 -12.12 1.89
CA TYR A 211 20.87 -11.09 2.87
C TYR A 211 19.81 -11.61 3.82
N SER A 212 19.82 -11.13 5.05
CA SER A 212 18.85 -11.51 6.06
C SER A 212 17.46 -10.99 5.68
N PHE A 213 16.42 -11.68 6.15
CA PHE A 213 15.04 -11.22 5.93
C PHE A 213 14.78 -9.84 6.55
N LYS A 214 15.50 -9.50 7.62
CA LYS A 214 15.39 -8.21 8.30
C LYS A 214 15.90 -7.08 7.43
N GLU A 215 17.04 -7.25 6.76
CA GLU A 215 17.58 -6.23 5.84
C GLU A 215 16.60 -5.95 4.69
N TRP A 216 16.02 -7.01 4.11
CA TRP A 216 14.97 -6.89 3.10
C TRP A 216 13.72 -6.17 3.62
N GLN A 217 13.32 -6.48 4.85
CA GLN A 217 12.17 -5.85 5.49
C GLN A 217 12.42 -4.35 5.74
N ASP A 218 13.57 -4.00 6.29
CA ASP A 218 13.97 -2.61 6.59
C ASP A 218 14.09 -1.78 5.30
N TRP A 219 14.65 -2.37 4.24
CA TRP A 219 14.67 -1.74 2.92
C TRP A 219 13.26 -1.55 2.35
N SER A 220 12.42 -2.58 2.40
CA SER A 220 11.05 -2.53 1.88
C SER A 220 10.20 -1.49 2.61
N PHE A 221 10.40 -1.31 3.92
CA PHE A 221 9.73 -0.25 4.67
C PHE A 221 10.11 1.15 4.16
N LYS A 222 11.41 1.41 3.91
CA LYS A 222 11.87 2.69 3.35
C LYS A 222 11.27 2.97 1.97
N GLN A 223 11.13 1.94 1.12
CA GLN A 223 10.48 2.10 -0.19
C GLN A 223 9.00 2.45 -0.06
N THR A 224 8.33 1.92 0.96
CA THR A 224 6.89 2.12 1.17
C THR A 224 6.62 3.48 1.81
N ASP A 225 7.46 3.96 2.72
CA ASP A 225 7.37 5.30 3.32
C ASP A 225 7.61 6.40 2.27
N ASN A 226 8.56 6.18 1.35
CA ASN A 226 8.82 7.10 0.22
C ASN A 226 7.65 7.20 -0.78
N LYS A 227 6.72 6.24 -0.79
CA LYS A 227 5.49 6.31 -1.59
C LYS A 227 4.42 7.24 -0.98
N GLY A 228 4.72 7.92 0.12
CA GLY A 228 3.82 8.92 0.70
C GLY A 228 2.48 8.30 1.12
N PHE A 229 2.52 7.15 1.80
CA PHE A 229 1.34 6.62 2.49
C PHE A 229 0.96 7.59 3.62
N THR A 230 0.20 8.64 3.30
CA THR A 230 -0.81 9.10 4.24
C THR A 230 -1.59 7.84 4.61
N ARG A 231 -1.55 7.40 5.86
CA ARG A 231 -2.45 6.36 6.36
C ARG A 231 -3.87 6.83 6.08
N SER A 232 -4.38 6.52 4.89
CA SER A 232 -5.77 6.69 4.57
C SER A 232 -6.48 5.79 5.56
N SER A 233 -7.18 6.42 6.50
CA SER A 233 -8.17 5.80 7.37
C SER A 233 -8.74 4.54 6.72
N LEU A 234 -8.43 3.38 7.32
CA LEU A 234 -9.00 2.06 7.08
C LEU A 234 -9.97 2.04 5.88
N THR A 235 -9.49 1.66 4.70
CA THR A 235 -10.37 1.46 3.54
C THR A 235 -11.03 0.10 3.70
N VAL A 236 -12.36 0.06 3.64
CA VAL A 236 -13.12 -1.18 3.72
C VAL A 236 -12.81 -2.00 2.47
N LEU A 237 -12.37 -3.24 2.66
CA LEU A 237 -12.47 -4.26 1.61
C LEU A 237 -13.97 -4.56 1.48
N SER A 238 -14.56 -4.19 0.35
CA SER A 238 -15.99 -4.31 0.08
C SER A 238 -16.47 -5.73 0.35
N GLY A 239 -17.32 -5.87 1.36
CA GLY A 239 -18.04 -7.08 1.71
C GLY A 239 -19.35 -6.69 2.37
N THR A 240 -20.45 -7.04 1.71
CA THR A 240 -21.86 -7.01 2.16
C THR A 240 -22.57 -5.67 2.44
N GLU A 241 -21.90 -4.56 2.80
CA GLU A 241 -22.59 -3.27 3.03
C GLU A 241 -22.00 -2.06 2.27
N GLY A 242 -20.90 -2.23 1.52
CA GLY A 242 -20.31 -1.21 0.63
C GLY A 242 -20.69 -1.40 -0.85
N LYS A 243 -20.33 -0.45 -1.74
CA LYS A 243 -20.44 -0.68 -3.21
C LYS A 243 -19.69 -1.97 -3.58
N LYS A 244 -20.31 -2.77 -4.45
CA LYS A 244 -19.78 -4.05 -4.88
C LYS A 244 -18.57 -3.84 -5.80
N GLN A 245 -17.70 -4.85 -5.95
CA GLN A 245 -16.55 -4.73 -6.87
C GLN A 245 -17.01 -4.57 -8.33
N VAL A 246 -18.15 -5.14 -8.70
CA VAL A 246 -18.76 -4.93 -10.04
C VAL A 246 -19.23 -3.49 -10.26
N ASP A 247 -19.45 -2.72 -9.20
CA ASP A 247 -19.89 -1.32 -9.26
C ASP A 247 -18.69 -0.34 -9.30
N GLU A 248 -17.45 -0.85 -9.21
CA GLU A 248 -16.26 -0.01 -9.29
C GLU A 248 -15.95 0.38 -10.75
N PRO A 249 -15.42 1.59 -11.02
CA PRO A 249 -15.14 2.07 -12.37
C PRO A 249 -14.26 1.12 -13.21
N TRP A 250 -13.24 0.52 -12.59
CA TRP A 250 -12.33 -0.40 -13.26
C TRP A 250 -13.05 -1.59 -13.91
N PHE A 251 -14.14 -2.06 -13.32
CA PHE A 251 -14.88 -3.22 -13.79
C PHE A 251 -15.50 -2.94 -15.16
N ASN A 252 -16.16 -1.78 -15.27
CA ASN A 252 -16.74 -1.32 -16.53
C ASN A 252 -15.67 -1.02 -17.58
N LEU A 253 -14.52 -0.45 -17.19
CA LEU A 253 -13.41 -0.19 -18.11
C LEU A 253 -12.90 -1.47 -18.76
N LEU A 254 -12.70 -2.54 -17.98
CA LEU A 254 -12.25 -3.83 -18.53
C LEU A 254 -13.35 -4.57 -19.30
N LEU A 255 -14.62 -4.43 -18.91
CA LEU A 255 -15.74 -5.13 -19.54
C LEU A 255 -16.09 -4.60 -20.95
N HIS A 256 -15.73 -3.35 -21.26
CA HIS A 256 -15.98 -2.72 -22.56
C HIS A 256 -14.78 -2.77 -23.50
N GLU A 257 -13.61 -3.16 -22.99
CA GLU A 257 -12.43 -3.37 -23.82
C GLU A 257 -12.57 -4.71 -24.57
N THR A 258 -12.22 -4.74 -25.86
CA THR A 258 -12.36 -5.93 -26.72
C THR A 258 -11.03 -6.43 -27.26
N LYS A 259 -9.99 -5.56 -27.24
CA LYS A 259 -8.69 -5.81 -27.86
C LYS A 259 -7.72 -6.54 -26.94
N PHE A 260 -8.17 -7.56 -26.23
CA PHE A 260 -7.29 -8.39 -25.40
C PHE A 260 -6.54 -9.40 -26.25
N SER A 261 -5.23 -9.21 -26.43
CA SER A 261 -4.37 -10.21 -27.09
C SER A 261 -3.73 -11.15 -26.06
N GLY A 262 -3.73 -12.45 -26.40
CA GLY A 262 -3.06 -13.49 -25.61
C GLY A 262 -1.59 -13.68 -26.00
N GLU A 263 -0.86 -12.60 -26.31
CA GLU A 263 0.56 -12.73 -26.67
C GLU A 263 1.42 -13.08 -25.45
N LYS A 264 2.48 -13.86 -25.67
CA LYS A 264 3.38 -14.30 -24.60
C LYS A 264 4.06 -13.09 -23.96
N GLY A 265 3.68 -12.78 -22.73
CA GLY A 265 4.27 -11.72 -21.92
C GLY A 265 3.35 -10.53 -21.64
N LEU A 266 2.17 -10.47 -22.28
CA LEU A 266 1.11 -9.54 -21.90
C LEU A 266 0.08 -10.26 -21.01
N ILE A 267 -0.54 -9.49 -20.10
CA ILE A 267 -1.55 -9.99 -19.18
C ILE A 267 -2.82 -10.32 -19.98
N GLY A 268 -2.88 -11.50 -20.57
CA GLY A 268 -3.89 -11.81 -21.59
C GLY A 268 -5.33 -11.91 -21.07
N ARG A 269 -6.24 -12.16 -22.02
CA ARG A 269 -7.70 -12.39 -21.82
C ARG A 269 -8.07 -13.29 -20.64
N ASN A 270 -7.30 -14.34 -20.35
CA ASN A 270 -7.56 -15.26 -19.23
C ASN A 270 -7.51 -14.53 -17.88
N ASN A 271 -6.54 -13.64 -17.71
CA ASN A 271 -6.33 -12.90 -16.47
C ASN A 271 -7.43 -11.86 -16.27
N VAL A 272 -7.86 -11.19 -17.34
CA VAL A 272 -9.00 -10.25 -17.32
C VAL A 272 -10.27 -11.00 -16.92
N MET A 273 -10.58 -12.10 -17.62
CA MET A 273 -11.79 -12.90 -17.37
C MET A 273 -11.82 -13.48 -15.95
N PHE A 274 -10.68 -13.98 -15.46
CA PHE A 274 -10.55 -14.44 -14.09
C PHE A 274 -10.77 -13.31 -13.07
N THR A 275 -10.23 -12.12 -13.33
CA THR A 275 -10.39 -10.94 -12.44
C THR A 275 -11.82 -10.43 -12.42
N LEU A 276 -12.50 -10.37 -13.57
CA LEU A 276 -13.93 -10.05 -13.64
C LEU A 276 -14.78 -11.08 -12.89
N SER A 277 -14.44 -12.37 -13.02
CA SER A 277 -15.13 -13.44 -12.30
C SER A 277 -14.95 -13.33 -10.77
N LEU A 278 -13.75 -12.95 -10.31
CA LEU A 278 -13.51 -12.66 -8.88
C LEU A 278 -14.31 -11.46 -8.37
N ALA A 279 -14.55 -10.46 -9.21
CA ALA A 279 -15.42 -9.33 -8.86
C ALA A 279 -16.88 -9.77 -8.74
N TYR A 280 -17.40 -10.60 -9.64
CA TYR A 280 -18.74 -11.19 -9.50
C TYR A 280 -18.89 -12.01 -8.21
N PHE A 281 -17.91 -12.89 -7.93
CA PHE A 281 -17.88 -13.72 -6.74
C PHE A 281 -17.93 -12.88 -5.45
N SER A 282 -17.00 -11.92 -5.30
CA SER A 282 -16.95 -11.06 -4.11
C SER A 282 -18.16 -10.13 -3.97
N SER A 283 -18.84 -9.83 -5.08
CA SER A 283 -20.06 -9.02 -5.14
C SER A 283 -21.34 -9.81 -4.82
N GLY A 284 -21.22 -11.11 -4.54
CA GLY A 284 -22.32 -11.99 -4.12
C GLY A 284 -23.19 -12.52 -5.25
N TYR A 285 -22.72 -12.48 -6.50
CA TYR A 285 -23.46 -13.05 -7.63
C TYR A 285 -23.29 -14.58 -7.69
N SER A 286 -24.32 -15.28 -8.17
CA SER A 286 -24.25 -16.73 -8.35
C SER A 286 -23.25 -17.11 -9.45
N ILE A 287 -22.75 -18.34 -9.41
CA ILE A 287 -21.81 -18.84 -10.41
C ILE A 287 -22.44 -18.87 -11.81
N GLU A 288 -23.72 -19.22 -11.91
CA GLU A 288 -24.46 -19.26 -13.18
C GLU A 288 -24.59 -17.86 -13.79
N THR A 289 -24.83 -16.86 -12.95
CA THR A 289 -24.88 -15.46 -13.38
C THR A 289 -23.52 -14.99 -13.88
N CYS A 290 -22.43 -15.38 -13.20
CA CYS A 290 -21.08 -15.08 -13.63
C CYS A 290 -20.73 -15.77 -14.95
N GLU A 291 -21.02 -17.07 -15.09
CA GLU A 291 -20.80 -17.84 -16.33
C GLU A 291 -21.51 -17.17 -17.51
N TYR A 292 -22.80 -16.86 -17.38
CA TYR A 292 -23.58 -16.17 -18.43
C TYR A 292 -22.91 -14.85 -18.86
N ASN A 293 -22.58 -13.97 -17.91
CA ASN A 293 -21.95 -12.68 -18.21
C ASN A 293 -20.53 -12.83 -18.80
N MET A 294 -19.77 -13.84 -18.38
CA MET A 294 -18.45 -14.12 -18.93
C MET A 294 -18.52 -14.70 -20.34
N PHE A 295 -19.54 -15.47 -20.68
CA PHE A 295 -19.80 -15.89 -22.07
C PHE A 295 -20.16 -14.71 -22.96
N GLU A 296 -21.08 -13.84 -22.53
CA GLU A 296 -21.43 -12.62 -23.26
C GLU A 296 -20.23 -11.70 -23.46
N PHE A 297 -19.37 -11.55 -22.43
CA PHE A 297 -18.11 -10.84 -22.57
C PHE A 297 -17.16 -11.52 -23.55
N ASN A 298 -16.97 -12.85 -23.45
CA ASN A 298 -16.08 -13.62 -24.33
C ASN A 298 -16.48 -13.50 -25.81
N ASN A 299 -17.78 -13.50 -26.11
CA ASN A 299 -18.32 -13.38 -27.47
C ASN A 299 -18.02 -12.02 -28.11
N ARG A 300 -17.78 -10.97 -27.30
CA ARG A 300 -17.42 -9.63 -27.78
C ARG A 300 -15.92 -9.44 -28.00
N LEU A 301 -15.08 -10.38 -27.57
CA LEU A 301 -13.63 -10.28 -27.73
C LEU A 301 -13.22 -10.54 -29.17
N ASP A 302 -12.23 -9.79 -29.65
CA ASP A 302 -11.64 -10.01 -30.99
C ASP A 302 -11.04 -11.43 -31.12
N GLN A 303 -10.57 -11.98 -29.99
CA GLN A 303 -10.07 -13.35 -29.88
C GLN A 303 -10.73 -14.07 -28.70
N PRO A 304 -11.86 -14.77 -28.91
CA PRO A 304 -12.57 -15.47 -27.84
C PRO A 304 -11.76 -16.68 -27.32
N LEU A 305 -12.05 -17.06 -26.07
CA LEU A 305 -11.62 -18.31 -25.44
C LEU A 305 -12.57 -19.46 -25.75
N GLU A 306 -12.06 -20.69 -25.67
CA GLU A 306 -12.91 -21.87 -25.72
C GLU A 306 -13.84 -21.89 -24.50
N GLU A 307 -15.10 -22.30 -24.68
CA GLU A 307 -16.10 -22.31 -23.60
C GLU A 307 -15.65 -23.11 -22.38
N LYS A 308 -14.94 -24.22 -22.59
CA LYS A 308 -14.39 -25.04 -21.51
C LYS A 308 -13.35 -24.27 -20.68
N GLU A 309 -12.58 -23.39 -21.30
CA GLU A 309 -11.63 -22.53 -20.60
C GLU A 309 -12.34 -21.45 -19.79
N VAL A 310 -13.39 -20.83 -20.36
CA VAL A 310 -14.24 -19.84 -19.65
C VAL A 310 -14.82 -20.46 -18.37
N ILE A 311 -15.47 -21.62 -18.48
CA ILE A 311 -16.05 -22.34 -17.34
C ILE A 311 -14.98 -22.66 -16.30
N LYS A 312 -13.79 -23.10 -16.73
CA LYS A 312 -12.69 -23.41 -15.82
C LYS A 312 -12.22 -22.18 -15.05
N LEU A 313 -12.13 -21.02 -15.69
CA LEU A 313 -11.74 -19.76 -15.04
C LEU A 313 -12.80 -19.31 -14.02
N VAL A 314 -14.08 -19.33 -14.40
CA VAL A 314 -15.19 -18.97 -13.50
C VAL A 314 -15.22 -19.89 -12.28
N ARG A 315 -15.20 -21.20 -12.48
CA ARG A 315 -15.16 -22.17 -11.37
C ARG A 315 -13.93 -22.02 -10.48
N SER A 316 -12.79 -21.64 -11.06
CA SER A 316 -11.59 -21.34 -10.28
C SER A 316 -11.78 -20.11 -9.41
N ALA A 317 -12.44 -19.05 -9.91
CA ALA A 317 -12.70 -17.83 -9.15
C ALA A 317 -13.67 -18.07 -7.98
N TYR A 318 -14.65 -18.96 -8.19
CA TYR A 318 -15.61 -19.40 -7.17
C TYR A 318 -15.09 -20.52 -6.26
N SER A 319 -13.84 -20.97 -6.44
CA SER A 319 -13.22 -21.83 -5.44
C SER A 319 -12.96 -20.96 -4.20
N GLU A 320 -13.42 -21.40 -3.02
CA GLU A 320 -13.36 -20.69 -1.72
C GLU A 320 -11.95 -20.24 -1.28
N ASN A 321 -10.93 -20.41 -2.13
CA ASN A 321 -9.56 -19.97 -1.97
C ASN A 321 -9.37 -18.46 -2.19
N TYR A 322 -10.33 -17.78 -2.82
CA TYR A 322 -10.24 -16.36 -3.15
C TYR A 322 -11.29 -15.55 -2.37
N GLN A 323 -10.99 -14.27 -2.11
CA GLN A 323 -11.92 -13.35 -1.45
C GLN A 323 -12.49 -12.29 -2.40
N GLY A 324 -11.82 -12.02 -3.52
CA GLY A 324 -12.20 -11.02 -4.51
C GLY A 324 -11.01 -10.59 -5.37
N ALA A 325 -11.26 -9.67 -6.31
CA ALA A 325 -10.23 -9.15 -7.18
C ALA A 325 -9.27 -8.21 -6.43
N ASN A 326 -7.95 -8.38 -6.65
CA ASN A 326 -6.92 -7.60 -5.97
C ASN A 326 -6.73 -6.23 -6.66
N ARG A 327 -6.76 -5.13 -5.89
CA ARG A 327 -6.64 -3.75 -6.40
C ARG A 327 -5.32 -3.45 -7.11
N GLU A 328 -4.20 -3.98 -6.61
CA GLU A 328 -2.89 -3.82 -7.26
C GLU A 328 -2.91 -4.51 -8.62
N TYR A 329 -3.42 -5.74 -8.65
CA TYR A 329 -3.54 -6.51 -9.89
C TYR A 329 -4.48 -5.86 -10.91
N ILE A 330 -5.63 -5.36 -10.46
CA ILE A 330 -6.56 -4.57 -11.28
C ILE A 330 -5.86 -3.34 -11.87
N THR A 331 -5.07 -2.62 -11.07
CA THR A 331 -4.35 -1.44 -11.54
C THR A 331 -3.36 -1.80 -12.65
N ILE A 332 -2.63 -2.91 -12.50
CA ILE A 332 -1.71 -3.40 -13.53
C ILE A 332 -2.49 -3.77 -14.81
N LEU A 333 -3.62 -4.49 -14.67
CA LEU A 333 -4.48 -4.86 -15.79
C LEU A 333 -5.03 -3.66 -16.56
N CYS A 334 -5.60 -2.69 -15.85
CA CYS A 334 -6.16 -1.49 -16.47
C CYS A 334 -5.07 -0.63 -17.14
N LYS A 335 -3.87 -0.56 -16.56
CA LYS A 335 -2.74 0.14 -17.20
C LYS A 335 -2.24 -0.53 -18.46
N ALA A 336 -2.27 -1.87 -18.50
CA ALA A 336 -1.83 -2.63 -19.65
C ALA A 336 -2.80 -2.50 -20.84
N TRP A 337 -4.12 -2.47 -20.58
CA TRP A 337 -5.13 -2.58 -21.64
C TRP A 337 -5.95 -1.33 -21.90
N VAL A 338 -6.16 -0.48 -20.90
CA VAL A 338 -7.03 0.70 -21.04
C VAL A 338 -6.20 1.96 -21.24
N SER A 339 -5.34 2.31 -20.27
CA SER A 339 -4.43 3.46 -20.39
C SER A 339 -3.37 3.44 -19.30
N SER A 340 -2.11 3.73 -19.67
CA SER A 340 -0.96 3.82 -18.75
C SER A 340 -1.11 4.89 -17.67
N ASP A 341 -1.90 5.93 -17.95
CA ASP A 341 -2.02 7.13 -17.13
C ASP A 341 -3.06 7.01 -16.01
N LEU A 342 -3.75 5.86 -15.94
CA LEU A 342 -4.79 5.63 -14.94
C LEU A 342 -4.23 5.65 -13.52
N THR A 343 -4.91 6.41 -12.66
CA THR A 343 -4.60 6.49 -11.24
C THR A 343 -5.61 5.71 -10.41
N SER A 344 -5.28 5.42 -9.15
CA SER A 344 -6.20 4.73 -8.24
C SER A 344 -7.50 5.49 -7.97
N LYS A 345 -7.58 6.80 -8.26
CA LYS A 345 -8.83 7.58 -8.14
C LYS A 345 -9.79 7.30 -9.29
N ASP A 346 -9.25 7.02 -10.47
CA ASP A 346 -10.03 6.77 -11.68
C ASP A 346 -10.59 5.34 -11.67
N LEU A 347 -9.84 4.41 -11.09
CA LEU A 347 -10.19 2.99 -11.05
C LEU A 347 -11.15 2.62 -9.91
N PHE A 348 -11.10 3.32 -8.78
CA PHE A 348 -11.74 2.86 -7.55
C PHE A 348 -12.49 3.95 -6.80
N VAL A 349 -13.68 3.61 -6.31
CA VAL A 349 -14.46 4.50 -5.45
C VAL A 349 -13.85 4.51 -4.05
N ARG A 350 -13.55 5.71 -3.52
CA ARG A 350 -13.05 5.86 -2.15
C ARG A 350 -14.17 5.58 -1.16
N GLN A 351 -14.12 4.43 -0.50
CA GLN A 351 -14.93 4.14 0.69
C GLN A 351 -14.06 4.26 1.93
N GLY A 352 -14.09 5.45 2.54
CA GLY A 352 -13.43 5.70 3.81
C GLY A 352 -14.46 5.67 4.94
N TRP A 353 -14.07 5.16 6.10
CA TRP A 353 -14.81 5.44 7.32
C TRP A 353 -14.76 6.94 7.60
N PHE A 354 -15.89 7.62 7.44
CA PHE A 354 -16.04 8.99 7.89
C PHE A 354 -16.28 8.98 9.40
N LYS A 355 -15.28 9.37 10.18
CA LYS A 355 -15.47 9.57 11.61
C LYS A 355 -16.25 10.86 11.82
N PHE A 356 -17.55 10.74 12.03
CA PHE A 356 -18.40 11.89 12.37
C PHE A 356 -17.84 12.64 13.58
N LYS A 357 -17.81 13.97 13.47
CA LYS A 357 -17.40 14.86 14.56
C LYS A 357 -18.39 14.70 15.70
N LYS A 358 -17.97 14.04 16.80
CA LYS A 358 -18.79 13.88 18.02
C LYS A 358 -19.37 15.22 18.46
N LYS A 359 -20.59 15.28 19.03
CA LYS A 359 -21.14 16.53 19.55
C LYS A 359 -20.24 17.10 20.64
N ARG A 360 -20.18 18.43 20.78
CA ARG A 360 -19.28 19.12 21.74
C ARG A 360 -19.49 18.61 23.18
N SER A 361 -20.74 18.34 23.56
CA SER A 361 -21.15 17.80 24.86
C SER A 361 -20.61 16.39 25.17
N GLU A 362 -20.36 15.58 24.15
CA GLU A 362 -19.88 14.20 24.28
C GLU A 362 -18.35 14.10 24.32
N ARG A 363 -17.64 15.23 24.15
CA ARG A 363 -16.17 15.26 24.13
C ARG A 363 -15.62 15.57 25.51
N GLN A 364 -14.64 14.79 25.95
CA GLN A 364 -13.87 15.08 27.17
C GLN A 364 -13.01 16.34 27.05
N ARG A 365 -12.61 16.70 25.82
CA ARG A 365 -11.80 17.89 25.53
C ARG A 365 -12.36 18.61 24.31
N VAL A 366 -12.55 19.92 24.45
CA VAL A 366 -13.02 20.82 23.37
C VAL A 366 -11.81 21.40 22.63
N HIS A 367 -11.94 21.62 21.32
CA HIS A 367 -10.84 22.14 20.51
C HIS A 367 -10.54 23.61 20.82
N LEU A 368 -9.29 24.03 20.63
CA LEU A 368 -8.83 25.39 20.94
C LEU A 368 -9.45 26.44 20.01
N SER A 369 -9.82 26.07 18.77
CA SER A 369 -10.55 26.93 17.83
C SER A 369 -11.98 27.22 18.30
N GLU A 370 -12.66 26.22 18.86
CA GLU A 370 -14.02 26.38 19.42
C GLU A 370 -13.97 27.31 20.64
N TRP A 371 -12.95 27.16 21.52
CA TRP A 371 -12.74 28.10 22.62
C TRP A 371 -12.37 29.52 22.18
N LYS A 372 -11.67 29.66 21.05
CA LYS A 372 -11.37 30.96 20.44
C LYS A 372 -12.67 31.66 20.03
N GLU A 373 -13.57 30.95 19.35
CA GLU A 373 -14.87 31.50 18.96
C GLU A 373 -15.66 31.98 20.19
N ASP A 374 -15.74 31.15 21.24
CA ASP A 374 -16.44 31.51 22.47
C ASP A 374 -15.83 32.74 23.16
N LEU A 375 -14.49 32.81 23.26
CA LEU A 375 -13.80 33.95 23.89
C LEU A 375 -13.98 35.24 23.08
N MET A 376 -13.91 35.16 21.75
CA MET A 376 -14.12 36.33 20.89
C MET A 376 -15.57 36.81 20.93
N ALA A 377 -16.54 35.89 20.98
CA ALA A 377 -17.95 36.22 21.18
C ALA A 377 -18.18 36.90 22.55
N TYR A 378 -17.57 36.36 23.61
CA TYR A 378 -17.64 36.94 24.96
C TYR A 378 -17.04 38.35 25.02
N ILE A 379 -15.88 38.58 24.39
CA ILE A 379 -15.30 39.92 24.28
C ILE A 379 -16.25 40.84 23.51
N SER A 380 -16.82 40.38 22.40
CA SER A 380 -17.71 41.18 21.56
C SER A 380 -19.00 41.56 22.28
N GLU A 381 -19.58 40.66 23.09
CA GLU A 381 -20.81 40.91 23.85
C GLU A 381 -20.57 41.96 24.96
N LYS A 382 -19.39 41.91 25.60
CA LYS A 382 -19.05 42.81 26.73
C LYS A 382 -18.30 44.08 26.32
N SER A 383 -17.91 44.20 25.04
CA SER A 383 -17.29 45.40 24.49
C SER A 383 -18.32 46.27 23.77
N ASP A 384 -18.25 47.58 23.96
CA ASP A 384 -19.06 48.56 23.22
C ASP A 384 -18.13 49.47 22.41
N VAL A 385 -18.69 50.18 21.43
CA VAL A 385 -18.02 51.15 20.57
C VAL A 385 -17.23 52.19 21.38
N TYR A 386 -17.77 52.63 22.51
CA TYR A 386 -17.14 53.63 23.39
C TYR A 386 -16.25 53.00 24.48
N LYS A 387 -16.36 51.68 24.70
CA LYS A 387 -15.56 50.91 25.64
C LYS A 387 -15.08 49.62 24.96
N PRO A 388 -14.06 49.72 24.07
CA PRO A 388 -13.64 48.62 23.20
C PRO A 388 -12.85 47.53 23.94
N TYR A 389 -12.67 47.67 25.25
CA TYR A 389 -11.90 46.78 26.10
C TYR A 389 -12.72 46.31 27.31
N LEU A 390 -12.55 45.05 27.66
CA LEU A 390 -13.12 44.40 28.82
C LEU A 390 -12.12 44.46 29.98
N VAL A 391 -12.58 44.89 31.16
CA VAL A 391 -11.82 44.80 32.41
C VAL A 391 -12.51 43.77 33.29
N THR A 392 -11.86 42.64 33.51
CA THR A 392 -12.42 41.48 34.23
C THR A 392 -11.30 40.71 34.93
N THR A 393 -11.59 39.55 35.50
CA THR A 393 -10.60 38.62 36.03
C THR A 393 -10.54 37.34 35.20
N LYS A 394 -9.40 36.64 35.20
CA LYS A 394 -9.32 35.30 34.57
C LYS A 394 -10.34 34.33 35.17
N LYS A 395 -10.71 34.51 36.44
CA LYS A 395 -11.70 33.69 37.14
C LYS A 395 -13.10 33.90 36.53
N GLU A 396 -13.52 35.14 36.34
CA GLU A 396 -14.81 35.47 35.71
C GLU A 396 -14.91 34.93 34.28
N ILE A 397 -13.84 35.06 33.48
CA ILE A 397 -13.81 34.48 32.12
C ILE A 397 -13.99 32.95 32.15
N ARG A 398 -13.35 32.30 33.12
CA ARG A 398 -13.48 30.83 33.29
C ARG A 398 -14.87 30.42 33.72
N GLU A 399 -15.48 31.16 34.63
CA GLU A 399 -16.84 30.88 35.10
C GLU A 399 -17.88 31.12 33.99
N ALA A 400 -17.73 32.21 33.23
CA ALA A 400 -18.64 32.53 32.13
C ALA A 400 -18.56 31.54 30.95
N LEU A 401 -17.36 31.07 30.61
CA LEU A 401 -17.15 30.18 29.45
C LEU A 401 -17.05 28.70 29.83
N GLY A 402 -16.93 28.35 31.11
CA GLY A 402 -16.63 26.99 31.55
C GLY A 402 -15.26 26.48 31.08
N ILE A 403 -14.34 27.38 30.72
CA ILE A 403 -13.02 27.01 30.17
C ILE A 403 -12.04 26.64 31.29
N PRO A 404 -11.27 25.54 31.17
CA PRO A 404 -10.22 25.20 32.13
C PRO A 404 -9.07 26.23 32.12
N GLU A 405 -8.47 26.47 33.29
CA GLU A 405 -7.42 27.48 33.50
C GLU A 405 -6.25 27.38 32.51
N ARG A 406 -5.66 26.18 32.41
CA ARG A 406 -4.52 25.92 31.51
C ARG A 406 -4.89 26.12 30.04
N THR A 407 -6.14 25.86 29.68
CA THR A 407 -6.63 26.05 28.31
C THR A 407 -6.80 27.54 28.00
N LEU A 408 -7.35 28.31 28.94
CA LEU A 408 -7.47 29.77 28.80
C LEU A 408 -6.10 30.44 28.68
N ASP A 409 -5.13 30.07 29.51
CA ASP A 409 -3.78 30.62 29.42
C ASP A 409 -3.09 30.32 28.08
N LYS A 410 -3.26 29.08 27.59
CA LYS A 410 -2.76 28.68 26.27
C LYS A 410 -3.45 29.47 25.16
N LEU A 411 -4.77 29.62 25.24
CA LEU A 411 -5.59 30.35 24.28
C LEU A 411 -5.16 31.82 24.20
N LEU A 412 -5.03 32.51 25.34
CA LEU A 412 -4.60 33.91 25.39
C LEU A 412 -3.20 34.11 24.77
N LYS A 413 -2.25 33.19 25.01
CA LYS A 413 -0.92 33.24 24.40
C LYS A 413 -0.98 33.08 22.88
N VAL A 414 -1.76 32.11 22.38
CA VAL A 414 -1.91 31.87 20.94
C VAL A 414 -2.58 33.05 20.25
N LEU A 415 -3.67 33.59 20.83
CA LEU A 415 -4.38 34.73 20.25
C LEU A 415 -3.54 36.01 20.25
N LYS A 416 -2.70 36.23 21.28
CA LYS A 416 -1.73 37.34 21.29
C LYS A 416 -0.64 37.16 20.22
N ALA A 417 -0.11 35.95 20.07
CA ALA A 417 0.89 35.65 19.03
C ALA A 417 0.32 35.85 17.61
N ASN A 418 -0.95 35.47 17.39
CA ASN A 418 -1.65 35.67 16.13
C ASN A 418 -2.16 37.12 15.92
N GLN A 419 -1.90 38.03 16.86
CA GLN A 419 -2.34 39.44 16.82
C GLN A 419 -3.88 39.58 16.72
N GLU A 420 -4.63 38.70 17.38
CA GLU A 420 -6.10 38.71 17.36
C GLU A 420 -6.72 39.43 18.57
N ILE A 421 -5.99 39.45 19.69
CA ILE A 421 -6.37 40.13 20.92
C ILE A 421 -5.20 40.93 21.50
N PHE A 422 -5.53 41.97 22.25
CA PHE A 422 -4.62 42.68 23.15
C PHE A 422 -5.03 42.40 24.59
N PHE A 423 -4.05 42.13 25.45
CA PHE A 423 -4.33 42.02 26.88
C PHE A 423 -3.18 42.52 27.76
N LYS A 424 -3.55 43.11 28.90
CA LYS A 424 -2.66 43.53 29.99
C LYS A 424 -3.13 42.88 31.29
N ILE A 425 -2.17 42.37 32.07
CA ILE A 425 -2.44 41.71 33.35
C ILE A 425 -1.84 42.57 34.46
N LYS A 426 -2.65 42.97 35.43
CA LYS A 426 -2.19 43.63 36.65
C LYS A 426 -2.12 42.60 37.79
N PRO A 427 -0.95 42.33 38.40
CA PRO A 427 -0.84 41.43 39.55
C PRO A 427 -1.32 42.11 40.85
N GLY A 428 -1.80 41.33 41.83
CA GLY A 428 -2.15 41.81 43.18
C GLY A 428 -3.62 41.62 43.59
N ARG A 429 -3.97 42.08 44.81
CA ARG A 429 -5.32 41.91 45.44
C ARG A 429 -6.47 42.59 44.68
N ASN A 430 -6.17 43.63 43.88
CA ASN A 430 -7.08 44.29 42.93
C ASN A 430 -6.59 44.11 41.48
N GLY A 431 -5.92 42.98 41.23
CA GLY A 431 -5.39 42.60 39.92
C GLY A 431 -6.48 42.09 38.99
N GLY A 432 -6.30 42.29 37.69
CA GLY A 432 -7.27 41.91 36.66
C GLY A 432 -6.64 41.77 35.29
N ILE A 433 -7.44 41.30 34.33
CA ILE A 433 -7.12 41.26 32.91
C ILE A 433 -7.90 42.35 32.19
N GLN A 434 -7.18 43.19 31.48
CA GLN A 434 -7.74 44.12 30.50
C GLN A 434 -7.59 43.44 29.14
N LEU A 435 -8.68 43.21 28.43
CA LEU A 435 -8.73 42.38 27.22
C LEU A 435 -9.52 43.10 26.13
N ALA A 436 -8.98 43.20 24.93
CA ALA A 436 -9.67 43.79 23.79
C ALA A 436 -9.40 42.97 22.53
N SER A 437 -10.42 42.86 21.67
CA SER A 437 -10.21 42.31 20.33
C SER A 437 -9.63 43.40 19.43
N VAL A 438 -8.73 43.02 18.50
CA VAL A 438 -8.20 43.97 17.53
C VAL A 438 -9.33 44.58 16.71
N LYS A 439 -10.34 43.79 16.33
CA LYS A 439 -11.52 44.24 15.59
C LYS A 439 -12.30 45.33 16.35
N SER A 440 -12.60 45.13 17.64
CA SER A 440 -13.34 46.11 18.46
C SER A 440 -12.57 47.41 18.61
N LEU A 441 -11.25 47.34 18.83
CA LEU A 441 -10.38 48.51 18.91
C LEU A 441 -10.36 49.29 17.60
N LEU A 442 -10.20 48.60 16.47
CA LEU A 442 -10.21 49.26 15.16
C LEU A 442 -11.55 49.92 14.83
N LEU A 443 -12.66 49.24 15.14
CA LEU A 443 -13.99 49.82 14.96
C LEU A 443 -14.20 51.08 15.81
N SER A 444 -13.67 51.11 17.04
CA SER A 444 -13.70 52.32 17.87
C SER A 444 -12.87 53.45 17.26
N ILE A 445 -11.66 53.16 16.77
CA ILE A 445 -10.75 54.13 16.15
C ILE A 445 -11.32 54.71 14.84
N ILE A 446 -12.05 53.91 14.06
CA ILE A 446 -12.69 54.35 12.80
C ILE A 446 -13.83 55.33 13.07
N LYS A 447 -14.57 55.18 14.18
CA LYS A 447 -15.73 56.01 14.51
C LYS A 447 -15.39 57.35 15.16
N VAL A 448 -14.16 57.52 15.66
CA VAL A 448 -13.69 58.79 16.23
C VAL A 448 -13.44 59.81 15.12
N LYS A 449 -13.80 61.08 15.37
CA LYS A 449 -13.59 62.19 14.43
C LYS A 449 -12.11 62.35 14.11
N LYS A 450 -11.80 62.76 12.88
CA LYS A 450 -10.41 62.88 12.37
C LYS A 450 -9.51 63.73 13.27
N GLU A 451 -10.08 64.77 13.90
CA GLU A 451 -9.41 65.72 14.80
C GLU A 451 -9.04 65.11 16.17
N GLU A 452 -9.78 64.10 16.65
CA GLU A 452 -9.58 63.48 17.96
C GLU A 452 -8.87 62.11 17.87
N LYS A 453 -8.71 61.59 16.65
CA LYS A 453 -8.22 60.24 16.37
C LYS A 453 -6.80 60.01 16.89
N GLU A 454 -5.90 60.99 16.73
CA GLU A 454 -4.51 60.88 17.19
C GLU A 454 -4.41 60.82 18.71
N SER A 455 -5.17 61.69 19.41
CA SER A 455 -5.27 61.70 20.87
C SER A 455 -5.88 60.39 21.40
N TYR A 456 -6.89 59.84 20.71
CA TYR A 456 -7.51 58.58 21.09
C TYR A 456 -6.57 57.37 20.88
N ILE A 457 -5.83 57.33 19.76
CA ILE A 457 -4.81 56.30 19.51
C ILE A 457 -3.70 56.36 20.55
N LYS A 458 -3.26 57.57 20.93
CA LYS A 458 -2.27 57.76 21.99
C LYS A 458 -2.76 57.22 23.33
N ALA A 459 -3.98 57.55 23.73
CA ALA A 459 -4.59 57.05 24.97
C ALA A 459 -4.73 55.52 24.98
N LEU A 460 -5.09 54.89 23.87
CA LEU A 460 -5.17 53.43 23.76
C LEU A 460 -3.80 52.76 23.77
N SER A 461 -2.79 53.38 23.15
CA SER A 461 -1.41 52.88 23.14
C SER A 461 -0.81 52.89 24.55
N GLU A 462 -1.01 53.99 25.29
CA GLU A 462 -0.60 54.12 26.70
C GLU A 462 -1.36 53.13 27.60
N PHE A 463 -2.66 52.91 27.36
CA PHE A 463 -3.46 51.98 28.17
C PHE A 463 -2.98 50.53 28.06
N PHE A 464 -2.58 50.09 26.86
CA PHE A 464 -2.13 48.72 26.59
C PHE A 464 -0.60 48.52 26.62
N ASP A 465 0.20 49.56 26.90
CA ASP A 465 1.68 49.54 26.75
C ASP A 465 2.11 49.09 25.34
N LEU A 466 1.49 49.67 24.31
CA LEU A 466 1.84 49.41 22.92
C LEU A 466 2.76 50.52 22.39
N GLU A 467 3.77 50.15 21.59
CA GLU A 467 4.56 51.13 20.85
C GLU A 467 3.66 51.91 19.90
N HIS A 468 3.84 53.23 19.81
CA HIS A 468 3.02 54.14 19.01
C HIS A 468 2.94 53.74 17.53
N THR A 469 3.99 53.10 17.02
CA THR A 469 4.12 52.56 15.65
C THR A 469 3.33 51.27 15.44
N PHE A 470 3.10 50.47 16.48
CA PHE A 470 2.54 49.13 16.36
C PHE A 470 1.05 49.12 15.96
N ILE A 471 0.25 50.08 16.46
CA ILE A 471 -1.16 50.22 16.05
C ILE A 471 -1.26 50.66 14.59
N GLN A 472 -0.36 51.55 14.14
CA GLN A 472 -0.27 51.98 12.74
C GLN A 472 0.19 50.84 11.83
N GLU A 473 1.17 50.03 12.25
CA GLU A 473 1.60 48.83 11.52
C GLU A 473 0.50 47.75 11.44
N THR A 474 -0.27 47.57 12.51
CA THR A 474 -1.40 46.62 12.53
C THR A 474 -2.53 47.07 11.59
N LEU A 475 -2.80 48.38 11.55
CA LEU A 475 -3.71 49.01 10.58
C LEU A 475 -3.22 48.81 9.14
N ASN A 476 -1.92 49.04 8.87
CA ASN A 476 -1.33 48.87 7.54
C ASN A 476 -1.34 47.40 7.09
N LYS A 477 -0.97 46.46 7.95
CA LYS A 477 -1.02 45.02 7.66
C LYS A 477 -2.43 44.51 7.38
N LEU A 478 -3.46 45.12 7.97
CA LEU A 478 -4.86 44.78 7.68
C LEU A 478 -5.34 45.39 6.36
N ALA A 479 -4.83 46.56 5.97
CA ALA A 479 -5.06 47.13 4.63
C ALA A 479 -4.33 46.34 3.52
N GLU A 480 -3.21 45.71 3.83
CA GLU A 480 -2.41 44.87 2.91
C GLU A 480 -2.90 43.42 2.79
N ARG A 481 -3.80 42.95 3.67
CA ARG A 481 -4.38 41.61 3.50
C ARG A 481 -5.18 41.60 2.19
N PRO A 482 -4.89 40.68 1.25
CA PRO A 482 -5.72 40.55 0.06
C PRO A 482 -7.17 40.33 0.50
N LYS A 483 -8.10 41.01 -0.17
CA LYS A 483 -9.52 40.67 -0.07
C LYS A 483 -9.66 39.23 -0.58
N THR A 484 -9.50 38.25 0.29
CA THR A 484 -10.07 36.93 0.03
C THR A 484 -11.56 37.13 0.10
N ASP A 485 -12.15 37.45 -1.05
CA ASP A 485 -13.50 37.00 -1.35
C ASP A 485 -13.45 35.48 -1.24
N THR A 486 -13.64 34.95 -0.04
CA THR A 486 -14.19 33.61 0.09
C THR A 486 -15.57 33.71 -0.52
N GLN A 487 -15.64 33.41 -1.82
CA GLN A 487 -16.85 32.99 -2.47
C GLN A 487 -17.38 31.84 -1.60
N LEU A 488 -18.39 32.16 -0.79
CA LEU A 488 -19.17 31.18 -0.07
C LEU A 488 -19.78 30.29 -1.15
N ASP A 489 -19.18 29.12 -1.33
CA ASP A 489 -19.76 28.11 -2.19
C ASP A 489 -21.09 27.73 -1.57
N LEU A 490 -22.18 28.11 -2.25
CA LEU A 490 -23.56 28.06 -1.76
C LEU A 490 -24.05 26.61 -1.51
N PHE A 491 -23.18 25.62 -1.70
CA PHE A 491 -23.44 24.19 -1.64
C PHE A 491 -22.90 23.48 -0.39
N SER A 492 -22.36 24.19 0.60
CA SER A 492 -22.02 23.58 1.89
C SER A 492 -23.18 23.50 2.89
N TYR A 493 -24.41 23.85 2.48
CA TYR A 493 -25.62 23.53 3.24
C TYR A 493 -26.09 22.12 2.90
N ASP A 494 -25.61 21.18 3.71
CA ASP A 494 -26.12 19.83 3.81
C ASP A 494 -27.54 19.90 4.41
N THR A 495 -28.56 19.95 3.55
CA THR A 495 -29.94 19.65 3.93
C THR A 495 -30.17 18.16 3.70
N GLY A 496 -29.96 17.36 4.74
CA GLY A 496 -30.25 15.92 4.74
C GLY A 496 -29.54 15.17 5.86
#